data_AF-A0A842NYD8-F1
#
_entry.id   AF-A0A842NYD8-F1
#
_cell.length_a   1.000
_cell.length_b   1.000
_cell.length_c   1.000
_cell.angle_alpha   90.00
_cell.angle_beta   90.00
_cell.angle_gamma   90.00
#
_symmetry.space_group_name_H-M   'P 1'
#
loop_
_entity.id
_entity.type
_entity.pdbx_description
1 polymer ?
#
loop_
_entity_poly.entity_id
_entity_poly.type
_entity_poly.pdbx_seq_one_letter_code
_entity_poly.pdbx_strand_id
1 'polypeptide(L)'
;MQSPKNPLYPIEIDDYPKLFDYVLTAEGLIYFKTLKRNYILGKQMALDEYNKLRLLYVYYATANRNFKEVFAWQDICITLDEKGIFEKEMYQSKEDLKNKLLIIENPHYQSGLYRKYTEFVKENMNSE
;
A
#
# COMPACT_ATOMS: atom_id res chain seq x y z
N MET A 1 8.34 23.90 10.51
CA MET A 1 8.19 22.47 10.16
C MET A 1 8.16 22.38 8.65
N GLN A 2 9.13 21.69 8.02
CA GLN A 2 9.03 21.42 6.58
C GLN A 2 7.82 20.50 6.37
N SER A 3 6.93 20.85 5.44
CA SER A 3 5.87 19.95 5.00
C SER A 3 6.50 18.62 4.61
N PRO A 4 5.95 17.46 5.05
CA PRO A 4 6.47 16.17 4.61
C PRO A 4 6.47 16.15 3.08
N LYS A 5 7.63 15.90 2.49
CA LYS A 5 7.75 15.79 1.03
C LYS A 5 6.89 14.61 0.56
N ASN A 6 6.28 14.76 -0.60
CA ASN A 6 5.49 13.72 -1.24
C ASN A 6 6.26 12.37 -1.29
N PRO A 7 5.80 11.29 -0.63
CA PRO A 7 6.53 10.03 -0.52
C PRO A 7 6.63 9.26 -1.84
N LEU A 8 5.82 9.62 -2.84
CA LEU A 8 5.81 9.00 -4.17
C LEU A 8 6.26 9.98 -5.26
N TYR A 9 6.96 11.06 -4.91
CA TYR A 9 7.53 11.98 -5.90
C TYR A 9 8.33 11.20 -6.97
N PRO A 10 8.14 11.46 -8.28
CA PRO A 10 7.52 12.65 -8.89
C PRO A 10 6.02 12.52 -9.19
N ILE A 11 5.34 11.53 -8.61
CA ILE A 11 3.89 11.37 -8.82
C ILE A 11 3.15 12.39 -7.97
N GLU A 12 2.43 13.30 -8.61
CA GLU A 12 1.62 14.29 -7.91
C GLU A 12 0.55 13.65 -7.02
N ILE A 13 0.23 14.29 -5.89
CA ILE A 13 -0.76 13.77 -4.93
C ILE A 13 -2.13 13.57 -5.58
N ASP A 14 -2.50 14.43 -6.52
CA ASP A 14 -3.76 14.33 -7.26
C ASP A 14 -3.84 13.10 -8.18
N ASP A 15 -2.68 12.55 -8.55
CA ASP A 15 -2.55 11.34 -9.36
C ASP A 15 -2.49 10.06 -8.51
N TYR A 16 -2.43 10.15 -7.18
CA TYR A 16 -2.41 8.98 -6.29
C TYR A 16 -3.55 7.98 -6.55
N PRO A 17 -4.81 8.42 -6.72
CA PRO A 17 -5.92 7.49 -6.95
C PRO A 17 -5.79 6.69 -8.25
N LYS A 18 -4.84 7.01 -9.13
CA LYS A 18 -4.62 6.33 -10.41
C LYS A 18 -3.54 5.24 -10.33
N LEU A 19 -2.85 5.11 -9.20
CA LEU A 19 -1.61 4.34 -9.10
C LEU A 19 -1.79 2.83 -9.11
N PHE A 20 -2.86 2.35 -8.49
CA PHE A 20 -3.07 0.93 -8.23
C PHE A 20 -4.36 0.45 -8.89
N ASP A 21 -4.34 -0.82 -9.28
CA ASP A 21 -5.38 -1.47 -10.06
C ASP A 21 -6.64 -1.81 -9.26
N TYR A 22 -6.59 -1.68 -7.92
CA TYR A 22 -7.73 -1.94 -7.04
C TYR A 22 -7.93 -0.83 -6.01
N VAL A 23 -9.19 -0.70 -5.56
CA VAL A 23 -9.61 0.11 -4.41
C VAL A 23 -10.43 -0.72 -3.44
N LEU A 24 -10.55 -0.27 -2.19
CA LEU A 24 -11.31 -0.96 -1.15
C LEU A 24 -12.81 -0.78 -1.35
N THR A 25 -13.57 -1.83 -1.09
CA THR A 25 -15.02 -1.73 -0.82
C THR A 25 -15.27 -1.24 0.61
N ALA A 26 -16.55 -1.04 0.98
CA ALA A 26 -16.91 -0.71 2.35
C ALA A 26 -16.51 -1.84 3.32
N GLU A 27 -16.76 -3.08 2.94
CA GLU A 27 -16.35 -4.29 3.64
C GLU A 27 -14.83 -4.40 3.70
N GLY A 28 -14.14 -4.10 2.60
CA GLY A 28 -12.69 -3.99 2.53
C GLY A 28 -12.13 -3.00 3.54
N LEU A 29 -12.76 -1.84 3.70
CA LEU A 29 -12.37 -0.83 4.68
C LEU A 29 -12.53 -1.32 6.12
N ILE A 30 -13.61 -2.04 6.43
CA ILE A 30 -13.82 -2.64 7.75
C ILE A 30 -12.75 -3.69 8.04
N TYR A 31 -12.47 -4.55 7.06
CA TYR A 31 -11.45 -5.58 7.18
C TYR A 31 -10.04 -4.98 7.34
N PHE A 32 -9.70 -3.96 6.54
CA PHE A 32 -8.45 -3.21 6.66
C PHE A 32 -8.28 -2.61 8.07
N LYS A 33 -9.31 -1.94 8.60
CA LYS A 33 -9.27 -1.38 9.97
C LYS A 33 -9.02 -2.45 11.03
N THR A 34 -9.56 -3.65 10.83
CA THR A 34 -9.32 -4.79 11.72
C THR A 34 -7.87 -5.26 11.68
N LEU A 35 -7.31 -5.46 10.48
CA LEU A 35 -5.90 -5.84 10.30
C LEU A 35 -4.96 -4.77 10.86
N LYS A 36 -5.19 -3.49 10.53
CA LYS A 36 -4.40 -2.36 11.04
C LYS A 36 -4.42 -2.31 12.56
N ARG A 37 -5.58 -2.53 13.20
CA ARG A 37 -5.69 -2.60 14.66
C ARG A 37 -4.91 -3.78 15.23
N ASN A 38 -5.02 -4.97 14.64
CA ASN A 38 -4.29 -6.15 15.11
C ASN A 38 -2.77 -5.92 15.05
N TYR A 39 -2.28 -5.32 13.96
CA TYR A 39 -0.88 -4.94 13.80
C TYR A 39 -0.43 -3.95 14.90
N ILE A 40 -1.18 -2.85 15.10
CA ILE A 40 -0.86 -1.81 16.10
C ILE A 40 -0.82 -2.40 17.51
N LEU A 41 -1.72 -3.34 17.83
CA LEU A 41 -1.75 -4.00 19.13
C LEU A 41 -0.68 -5.09 19.29
N GLY A 42 0.19 -5.29 18.29
CA GLY A 42 1.25 -6.30 18.34
C GLY A 42 0.71 -7.73 18.38
N LYS A 43 -0.51 -7.98 17.89
CA LYS A 43 -1.05 -9.34 17.82
C LYS A 43 -0.26 -10.14 16.80
N GLN A 44 -0.07 -11.42 17.09
CA GLN A 44 0.47 -12.36 16.13
C GLN A 44 -0.52 -12.50 14.96
N MET A 45 -0.03 -12.25 13.75
CA MET A 45 -0.78 -12.38 12.50
C MET A 45 -0.06 -13.37 11.58
N ALA A 46 -0.80 -14.04 10.72
CA ALA A 46 -0.23 -14.90 9.68
C ALA A 46 0.42 -14.07 8.57
N LEU A 47 1.33 -14.67 7.81
CA LEU A 47 1.97 -14.02 6.65
C LEU A 47 0.94 -13.47 5.65
N ASP A 48 -0.09 -14.24 5.38
CA ASP A 48 -1.20 -13.84 4.51
C ASP A 48 -1.96 -12.60 5.03
N GLU A 49 -2.12 -12.45 6.34
CA GLU A 49 -2.73 -11.26 6.94
C GLU A 49 -1.82 -10.03 6.82
N TYR A 50 -0.50 -10.20 6.97
CA TYR A 50 0.46 -9.12 6.74
C TYR A 50 0.49 -8.68 5.28
N ASN A 51 0.43 -9.62 4.34
CA ASN A 51 0.31 -9.32 2.91
C ASN A 51 -0.96 -8.53 2.61
N LYS A 52 -2.10 -8.95 3.15
CA LYS A 52 -3.38 -8.24 3.01
C LYS A 52 -3.32 -6.85 3.64
N LEU A 53 -2.66 -6.70 4.78
CA LEU A 53 -2.44 -5.39 5.39
C LEU A 53 -1.65 -4.48 4.45
N ARG A 54 -0.52 -4.94 3.89
CA ARG A 54 0.30 -4.15 2.94
C ARG A 54 -0.52 -3.69 1.73
N LEU A 55 -1.28 -4.59 1.10
CA LEU A 55 -2.11 -4.28 -0.07
C LEU A 55 -3.21 -3.27 0.26
N LEU A 56 -4.02 -3.56 1.30
CA LEU A 56 -5.16 -2.72 1.63
C LEU A 56 -4.73 -1.33 2.12
N TYR A 57 -3.60 -1.24 2.81
CA TYR A 57 -3.10 0.04 3.30
C TYR A 57 -2.71 0.94 2.13
N VAL A 58 -1.93 0.46 1.15
CA VAL A 58 -1.50 1.31 0.03
C VAL A 58 -2.70 1.73 -0.84
N TYR A 59 -3.65 0.82 -1.07
CA TYR A 59 -4.89 1.15 -1.80
C TYR A 59 -5.72 2.20 -1.04
N TYR A 60 -5.88 2.07 0.28
CA TYR A 60 -6.57 3.06 1.10
C TYR A 60 -5.86 4.41 1.06
N ALA A 61 -4.55 4.44 1.29
CA ALA A 61 -3.78 5.68 1.40
C ALA A 61 -3.81 6.48 0.09
N THR A 62 -3.64 5.79 -1.05
CA THR A 62 -3.61 6.43 -2.37
C THR A 62 -4.99 6.86 -2.87
N ALA A 63 -6.04 6.05 -2.68
CA ALA A 63 -7.40 6.45 -3.02
C ALA A 63 -7.85 7.71 -2.27
N ASN A 64 -7.34 7.94 -1.06
CA ASN A 64 -7.66 9.10 -0.23
C ASN A 64 -6.66 10.26 -0.36
N ARG A 65 -5.70 10.20 -1.29
CA ARG A 65 -4.62 11.22 -1.46
C ARG A 65 -3.87 11.53 -0.15
N ASN A 66 -3.77 10.55 0.75
CA ASN A 66 -3.25 10.76 2.09
C ASN A 66 -1.77 10.37 2.15
N PHE A 67 -0.89 11.32 1.85
CA PHE A 67 0.56 11.07 1.86
C PHE A 67 1.10 10.64 3.23
N LYS A 68 0.47 11.04 4.35
CA LYS A 68 0.88 10.59 5.68
C LYS A 68 0.63 9.10 5.88
N GLU A 69 -0.50 8.62 5.38
CA GLU A 69 -0.83 7.19 5.39
C GLU A 69 0.06 6.41 4.39
N VAL A 70 0.52 7.03 3.30
CA VAL A 70 1.52 6.41 2.42
C VAL A 70 2.87 6.24 3.13
N PHE A 71 3.35 7.26 3.87
CA PHE A 71 4.53 7.11 4.71
C PHE A 71 4.37 5.99 5.74
N ALA A 72 3.25 5.97 6.46
CA ALA A 72 2.99 4.92 7.44
C ALA A 72 2.92 3.51 6.81
N TRP A 73 2.45 3.40 5.56
CA TRP A 73 2.53 2.15 4.80
C TRP A 73 3.97 1.75 4.48
N GLN A 74 4.82 2.69 4.01
CA GLN A 74 6.24 2.43 3.76
C GLN A 74 6.96 1.96 5.04
N ASP A 75 6.71 2.63 6.17
CA ASP A 75 7.27 2.27 7.48
C ASP A 75 6.87 0.86 7.91
N ILE A 76 5.61 0.45 7.65
CA ILE A 76 5.15 -0.92 7.93
C ILE A 76 5.89 -1.93 7.07
N CYS A 77 6.05 -1.66 5.77
CA CYS A 77 6.78 -2.56 4.88
C CYS A 77 8.23 -2.75 5.38
N ILE A 78 8.92 -1.66 5.70
CA ILE A 78 10.30 -1.69 6.24
C ILE A 78 10.35 -2.47 7.56
N THR A 79 9.47 -2.14 8.51
CA THR A 79 9.43 -2.80 9.83
C THR A 79 9.18 -4.31 9.73
N LEU A 80 8.32 -4.74 8.81
CA LEU A 80 8.03 -6.15 8.61
C LEU A 80 9.22 -6.88 7.97
N ASP A 81 9.92 -6.25 7.04
CA ASP A 81 11.11 -6.80 6.41
C ASP A 81 12.26 -6.94 7.43
N GLU A 82 12.47 -5.94 8.29
CA GLU A 82 13.43 -6.00 9.41
C GLU A 82 13.12 -7.14 10.40
N LYS A 83 11.84 -7.51 10.54
CA LYS A 83 11.38 -8.66 11.35
C LYS A 83 11.47 -9.99 10.62
N GLY A 84 11.99 -10.02 9.40
CA GLY A 84 12.08 -11.23 8.56
C GLY A 84 10.74 -11.69 7.97
N ILE A 85 9.71 -10.85 8.00
CA ILE A 85 8.36 -11.13 7.48
C ILE A 85 8.28 -10.62 6.05
N PHE A 86 9.03 -11.26 5.15
CA PHE A 86 9.10 -10.86 3.74
C PHE A 86 7.83 -11.19 2.96
N GLU A 87 7.56 -10.40 1.93
CA GLU A 87 6.48 -10.68 0.99
C GLU A 87 6.72 -12.02 0.27
N LYS A 88 5.77 -12.95 0.42
CA LYS A 88 5.67 -14.20 -0.35
C LYS A 88 4.21 -14.47 -0.64
N GLU A 89 3.91 -15.06 -1.79
CA GLU A 89 2.54 -15.44 -2.16
C GLU A 89 1.53 -14.26 -2.14
N MET A 90 2.02 -13.05 -2.40
CA MET A 90 1.21 -11.82 -2.42
C MET A 90 0.05 -11.92 -3.43
N TYR A 91 0.28 -12.62 -4.55
CA TYR A 91 -0.73 -12.88 -5.56
C TYR A 91 -1.93 -13.65 -4.97
N GLN A 92 -1.68 -14.71 -4.19
CA GLN A 92 -2.73 -15.48 -3.52
C GLN A 92 -3.50 -14.63 -2.51
N SER A 93 -2.80 -13.81 -1.72
CA SER A 93 -3.44 -12.88 -0.78
C SER A 93 -4.34 -11.87 -1.51
N LYS A 94 -3.92 -11.38 -2.69
CA LYS A 94 -4.72 -10.48 -3.53
C LYS A 94 -5.95 -11.18 -4.13
N GLU A 95 -5.80 -12.41 -4.63
CA GLU A 95 -6.93 -13.19 -5.14
C GLU A 95 -7.96 -13.50 -4.05
N ASP A 96 -7.53 -13.79 -2.81
CA ASP A 96 -8.46 -13.96 -1.68
C ASP A 96 -9.26 -12.67 -1.39
N LEU A 97 -8.61 -11.49 -1.45
CA LEU A 97 -9.31 -10.20 -1.28
C LEU A 97 -10.35 -9.97 -2.38
N LYS A 98 -10.04 -10.33 -3.64
CA LYS A 98 -10.97 -10.25 -4.77
C LYS A 98 -12.16 -11.19 -4.59
N ASN A 99 -11.88 -12.46 -4.28
CA ASN A 99 -12.90 -13.49 -4.11
C ASN A 99 -13.86 -13.17 -2.96
N LYS A 100 -13.39 -12.46 -1.93
CA LYS A 100 -14.21 -11.97 -0.80
C LYS A 100 -14.86 -10.61 -1.04
N LEU A 101 -14.70 -10.02 -2.24
CA LEU A 101 -15.23 -8.70 -2.59
C LEU A 101 -14.77 -7.58 -1.63
N LEU A 102 -13.56 -7.71 -1.08
CA LEU A 102 -12.95 -6.70 -0.21
C LEU A 102 -12.23 -5.62 -1.02
N ILE A 103 -11.91 -5.91 -2.27
CA ILE A 103 -11.37 -4.96 -3.23
C ILE A 103 -12.10 -5.10 -4.57
N ILE A 104 -12.18 -4.01 -5.30
CA ILE A 104 -12.75 -3.94 -6.66
C ILE A 104 -11.79 -3.22 -7.60
N GLU A 105 -11.95 -3.45 -8.90
CA GLU A 105 -11.16 -2.76 -9.91
C GLU A 105 -11.26 -1.25 -9.75
N ASN A 106 -10.12 -0.58 -9.83
CA ASN A 106 -10.05 0.86 -9.71
C ASN A 106 -10.41 1.52 -11.07
N PRO A 107 -11.53 2.25 -11.17
CA PRO A 107 -11.94 2.89 -12.42
C PRO A 107 -11.00 4.01 -12.87
N HIS A 108 -10.11 4.48 -11.99
CA HIS A 108 -9.15 5.54 -12.27
C HIS A 108 -7.75 5.02 -12.57
N TYR A 109 -7.54 3.69 -12.56
CA TYR A 109 -6.20 3.11 -12.71
C TYR A 109 -5.55 3.51 -14.04
N GLN A 110 -4.31 3.97 -13.95
CA GLN A 110 -3.48 4.27 -15.11
C GLN A 110 -2.24 3.36 -15.10
N SER A 111 -2.23 2.40 -16.02
CA SER A 111 -1.13 1.46 -16.18
C SER A 111 0.22 2.16 -16.35
N GLY A 112 1.22 1.70 -15.60
CA GLY A 112 2.59 2.21 -15.67
C GLY A 112 2.82 3.53 -14.95
N LEU A 113 1.81 4.16 -14.35
CA LEU A 113 2.00 5.43 -13.63
C LEU A 113 2.96 5.28 -12.45
N TYR A 114 2.83 4.22 -11.66
CA TYR A 114 3.74 3.92 -10.55
C TYR A 114 5.18 3.65 -11.01
N ARG A 115 5.39 3.25 -12.27
CA ARG A 115 6.74 3.01 -12.81
C ARG A 115 7.61 4.28 -12.75
N LYS A 116 7.00 5.45 -12.96
CA LYS A 116 7.70 6.75 -12.86
C LYS A 116 8.39 6.93 -11.51
N TYR A 117 7.71 6.56 -10.42
CA TYR A 117 8.30 6.60 -9.07
C TYR A 117 9.46 5.62 -8.94
N THR A 118 9.27 4.37 -9.39
CA THR A 118 10.33 3.36 -9.30
C THR A 118 11.57 3.68 -10.13
N GLU A 119 11.40 4.32 -11.28
CA GLU A 119 12.49 4.79 -12.14
C GLU A 119 13.23 5.96 -11.47
N PHE A 120 12.49 6.96 -10.98
CA PHE A 120 13.07 8.07 -10.23
C PHE A 120 13.90 7.60 -9.03
N VAL A 121 13.38 6.68 -8.22
CA VAL A 121 14.11 6.12 -7.06
C VAL A 121 15.38 5.42 -7.51
N LYS A 122 15.33 4.59 -8.57
CA LYS A 122 16.52 3.89 -9.10
C LYS A 122 17.60 4.84 -9.58
N GLU A 123 17.22 5.88 -10.32
CA GLU A 123 18.16 6.89 -10.84
C GLU A 123 18.84 7.65 -9.71
N ASN A 124 18.08 8.03 -8.67
CA ASN A 124 18.60 8.82 -7.55
C ASN A 124 19.32 7.98 -6.48
N MET A 125 19.06 6.67 -6.38
CA MET A 125 19.84 5.76 -5.53
C MET A 125 21.20 5.40 -6.14
N ASN A 126 21.34 5.39 -7.47
CA ASN A 126 22.62 5.15 -8.15
C ASN A 126 23.49 6.41 -8.27
N SER A 127 23.07 7.51 -7.67
CA SER A 127 23.74 8.81 -7.70
C SER A 127 24.66 9.05 -6.49
N GLU A 128 24.78 8.07 -5.58
CA GLU A 128 25.67 8.09 -4.40
C GLU A 128 26.89 7.18 -4.58
#